data_AF-A0A258V376-F1
#
_entry.id   AF-A0A258V376-F1
#
_cell.length_a   1.000
_cell.length_b   1.000
_cell.length_c   1.000
_cell.angle_alpha   90.00
_cell.angle_beta   90.00
_cell.angle_gamma   90.00
#
_symmetry.space_group_name_H-M   'P 1'
#
loop_
_entity.id
_entity.type
_entity.pdbx_description
1 polymer ?
#
loop_
_entity_poly.entity_id
_entity_poly.type
_entity_poly.pdbx_seq_one_letter_code
_entity_poly.pdbx_strand_id
1 'polypeptide(L)'
;MAPAENPLAIRSGHHDLTAFRTLSTLKVPRTTRTLGRMIAVTIPLLLVVLFLVKWVQTAPGRGEVIALNPEDRVQLVTALVPGRVERWYVSDGQQVKKGDPIARIIDNDPNLLRSLAAERDQVNAQISAAEQAMTTARLDVNRFSQLYAEGLAARRDFESAQIKVAELNAKLAETRAKLNKVDIALSRQSAQLVTAPRDGRIQSLNTAAGGTLVSAGDMLATLAPDNARRVVELMVDGRDVALVRKGQPVRLHFEGWPAIQFSGWPSVAQGMFDGRVLAIDPSAQTNGLFRVLVEPMPGKPAWPDENYIRLSSKVRGWIQMETVTIGYELWRQLNDFPLEFPTPVDPGPRKGTANKALYDKSSGKAVKSNGYDSEYGGSGDEK
;
A
#
# COMPACT_ATOMS: atom_id res chain seq x y z
N MET A 1 -89.50 17.28 19.75
CA MET A 1 -88.58 16.19 19.41
C MET A 1 -87.19 16.81 19.35
N ALA A 2 -86.27 16.39 20.21
CA ALA A 2 -84.90 16.90 20.27
C ALA A 2 -84.15 16.68 18.93
N PRO A 3 -83.02 17.37 18.68
CA PRO A 3 -81.75 16.70 18.99
C PRO A 3 -80.57 17.60 19.46
N ALA A 4 -79.75 16.98 20.32
CA ALA A 4 -78.29 17.02 20.45
C ALA A 4 -77.52 18.37 20.36
N GLU A 5 -76.99 18.83 21.50
CA GLU A 5 -75.92 19.81 21.56
C GLU A 5 -74.57 19.16 21.92
N ASN A 6 -73.58 19.42 21.10
CA ASN A 6 -72.16 19.20 21.39
C ASN A 6 -71.41 20.45 20.93
N PRO A 7 -70.73 21.19 21.84
CA PRO A 7 -69.67 22.08 21.37
C PRO A 7 -68.43 22.02 22.27
N LEU A 8 -67.55 21.05 22.03
CA LEU A 8 -66.11 21.23 22.26
C LEU A 8 -65.52 22.03 21.08
N ALA A 9 -65.91 23.30 20.99
CA ALA A 9 -65.28 24.26 20.09
C ALA A 9 -64.22 25.02 20.89
N ILE A 10 -62.96 24.58 20.78
CA ILE A 10 -61.80 25.24 21.36
C ILE A 10 -61.66 26.61 20.68
N ARG A 11 -62.11 27.67 21.39
CA ARG A 11 -61.92 29.07 21.00
C ARG A 11 -60.43 29.37 20.83
N SER A 12 -60.06 29.94 19.68
CA SER A 12 -58.81 30.64 19.45
C SER A 12 -58.64 31.76 20.47
N GLY A 13 -57.72 31.58 21.44
CA GLY A 13 -57.40 32.59 22.43
C GLY A 13 -56.67 33.78 21.81
N HIS A 14 -57.39 34.85 21.50
CA HIS A 14 -56.81 36.18 21.62
C HIS A 14 -56.57 36.42 23.11
N HIS A 15 -55.32 36.40 23.55
CA HIS A 15 -54.97 36.69 24.93
C HIS A 15 -55.40 38.13 25.26
N ASP A 16 -56.49 38.27 26.00
CA ASP A 16 -56.98 39.57 26.47
C ASP A 16 -56.07 40.05 27.62
N LEU A 17 -55.03 40.80 27.26
CA LEU A 17 -54.00 41.32 28.16
C LEU A 17 -54.52 42.43 29.11
N THR A 18 -55.82 42.74 29.03
CA THR A 18 -56.49 43.76 29.87
C THR A 18 -56.81 43.27 31.28
N ALA A 19 -56.86 41.94 31.51
CA ALA A 19 -57.12 41.36 32.82
C ALA A 19 -55.99 41.59 33.84
N PHE A 20 -54.77 41.93 33.39
CA PHE A 20 -53.61 42.16 34.24
C PHE A 20 -53.21 43.64 34.26
N ARG A 21 -53.72 44.37 35.26
CA ARG A 21 -53.55 45.84 35.44
C ARG A 21 -52.08 46.30 35.57
N THR A 22 -51.18 45.39 35.93
CA THR A 22 -49.73 45.64 36.05
C THR A 22 -48.98 45.45 34.74
N LEU A 23 -49.52 44.68 33.79
CA LEU A 23 -48.89 44.42 32.50
C LEU A 23 -49.17 45.54 31.48
N SER A 24 -50.35 46.17 31.57
CA SER A 24 -50.81 47.24 30.68
C SER A 24 -50.18 48.61 30.95
N THR A 25 -49.51 48.80 32.09
CA THR A 25 -48.82 50.05 32.46
C THR A 25 -47.33 50.05 32.09
N LEU A 26 -46.78 48.92 31.66
CA LEU A 26 -45.39 48.80 31.22
C LEU A 26 -45.18 49.45 29.84
N LYS A 27 -44.74 50.70 29.83
CA LYS A 27 -44.24 51.37 28.61
C LYS A 27 -42.91 50.75 28.21
N VAL A 28 -42.97 49.83 27.24
CA VAL A 28 -41.80 49.18 26.66
C VAL A 28 -40.85 50.26 26.09
N PRO A 29 -39.61 50.40 26.61
CA PRO A 29 -38.68 51.42 26.15
C PRO A 29 -38.34 51.25 24.66
N ARG A 30 -37.98 52.34 23.96
CA ARG A 30 -37.74 52.30 22.51
C ARG A 30 -36.64 51.31 22.10
N THR A 31 -35.62 51.15 22.95
CA THR A 31 -34.48 50.24 22.76
C THR A 31 -34.88 48.76 22.72
N THR A 32 -35.83 48.33 23.54
CA THR A 32 -36.30 46.93 23.54
C THR A 32 -37.19 46.64 22.33
N ARG A 33 -37.94 47.63 21.82
CA ARG A 33 -38.67 47.51 20.55
C ARG A 33 -37.74 47.41 19.33
N THR A 34 -36.67 48.22 19.28
CA THR A 34 -35.68 48.13 18.19
C THR A 34 -34.91 46.82 18.26
N LEU A 35 -34.54 46.35 19.45
CA LEU A 35 -33.93 45.04 19.65
C LEU A 35 -34.86 43.91 19.21
N GLY A 36 -36.14 43.96 19.59
CA GLY A 36 -37.14 42.98 19.17
C GLY A 36 -37.33 42.92 17.64
N ARG A 37 -37.29 44.07 16.96
CA ARG A 37 -37.31 44.12 15.48
C ARG A 37 -36.03 43.58 14.86
N MET A 38 -34.86 43.91 15.42
CA MET A 38 -33.58 43.35 14.96
C MET A 38 -33.60 41.83 15.08
N ILE A 39 -34.01 41.27 16.22
CA ILE A 39 -34.14 39.83 16.43
C ILE A 39 -35.15 39.20 15.46
N ALA A 40 -36.30 39.84 15.27
CA ALA A 40 -37.34 39.36 14.35
C ALA A 40 -36.89 39.33 12.88
N VAL A 41 -35.87 40.11 12.49
CA VAL A 41 -35.27 40.10 11.14
C VAL A 41 -34.04 39.21 11.07
N THR A 42 -33.19 39.18 12.09
CA THR A 42 -31.95 38.39 12.09
C THR A 42 -32.21 36.90 12.17
N ILE A 43 -33.20 36.45 12.95
CA ILE A 43 -33.57 35.02 13.04
C ILE A 43 -33.96 34.45 11.67
N PRO A 44 -34.94 35.02 10.92
CA PRO A 44 -35.27 34.50 9.60
C PRO A 44 -34.12 34.67 8.60
N LEU A 45 -33.32 35.74 8.68
CA LEU A 45 -32.13 35.88 7.83
C LEU A 45 -31.10 34.77 8.08
N LEU A 46 -30.87 34.41 9.34
CA LEU A 46 -29.97 33.32 9.72
C LEU A 46 -30.52 31.97 9.25
N LEU A 47 -31.83 31.73 9.39
CA LEU A 47 -32.47 30.53 8.84
C LEU A 47 -32.28 30.45 7.32
N VAL A 48 -32.49 31.54 6.60
CA VAL A 48 -32.25 31.63 5.16
C VAL A 48 -30.78 31.28 4.83
N VAL A 49 -29.80 31.83 5.55
CA VAL A 49 -28.38 31.50 5.38
C VAL A 49 -28.09 30.01 5.60
N LEU A 50 -28.70 29.39 6.62
CA LEU A 50 -28.52 27.96 6.93
C LEU A 50 -28.96 27.06 5.77
N PHE A 51 -30.01 27.44 5.02
CA PHE A 51 -30.54 26.64 3.91
C PHE A 51 -29.97 27.03 2.53
N LEU A 52 -29.48 28.26 2.34
CA LEU A 52 -28.95 28.72 1.04
C LEU A 52 -27.44 28.52 0.89
N VAL A 53 -26.68 28.57 1.99
CA VAL A 53 -25.23 28.44 1.91
C VAL A 53 -24.83 26.97 1.85
N LYS A 54 -24.20 26.62 0.73
CA LYS A 54 -23.61 25.32 0.47
C LYS A 54 -22.27 25.17 1.19
N TRP A 55 -22.11 24.10 1.94
CA TRP A 55 -20.94 23.72 2.73
C TRP A 55 -20.38 22.39 2.24
N VAL A 56 -19.07 22.32 2.00
CA VAL A 56 -18.40 21.07 1.62
C VAL A 56 -18.05 20.30 2.88
N GLN A 57 -18.61 19.10 3.03
CA GLN A 57 -18.24 18.21 4.13
C GLN A 57 -16.80 17.75 3.99
N THR A 58 -16.13 17.48 5.11
CA THR A 58 -14.76 16.98 5.09
C THR A 58 -14.57 15.85 6.08
N ALA A 59 -13.89 14.79 5.64
CA ALA A 59 -13.35 13.77 6.54
C ALA A 59 -11.92 14.17 6.95
N PRO A 60 -11.67 14.56 8.21
CA PRO A 60 -10.34 14.91 8.66
C PRO A 60 -9.50 13.64 8.86
N GLY A 61 -8.23 13.70 8.49
CA GLY A 61 -7.25 12.66 8.73
C GLY A 61 -5.91 13.24 9.18
N ARG A 62 -5.20 12.47 10.01
CA ARG A 62 -3.81 12.78 10.37
C ARG A 62 -2.91 11.69 9.81
N GLY A 63 -1.72 12.04 9.39
CA GLY A 63 -0.72 11.05 9.05
C GLY A 63 0.59 11.68 8.65
N GLU A 64 1.27 11.14 7.66
CA GLU A 64 2.65 11.51 7.34
C GLU A 64 2.98 11.33 5.86
N VAL A 65 4.08 11.95 5.43
CA VAL A 65 4.62 11.77 4.09
C VAL A 65 5.40 10.47 4.01
N ILE A 66 5.04 9.61 3.07
CA ILE A 66 5.73 8.35 2.82
C ILE A 66 6.18 8.27 1.36
N ALA A 67 7.11 7.36 1.08
CA ALA A 67 7.41 6.97 -0.29
C ALA A 67 6.34 6.00 -0.80
N LEU A 68 5.86 6.23 -2.03
CA LEU A 68 4.87 5.38 -2.68
C LEU A 68 5.39 3.95 -2.85
N ASN A 69 6.61 3.83 -3.38
CA ASN A 69 7.26 2.53 -3.51
C ASN A 69 7.93 2.16 -2.18
N PRO A 70 7.75 0.92 -1.68
CA PRO A 70 8.45 0.45 -0.50
C PRO A 70 9.98 0.52 -0.63
N GLU A 71 10.49 0.37 -1.84
CA GLU A 71 11.93 0.38 -2.12
C GLU A 71 12.56 1.77 -2.02
N ASP A 72 11.75 2.82 -2.15
CA ASP A 72 12.19 4.21 -2.01
C ASP A 72 12.14 4.69 -0.54
N ARG A 73 11.76 3.79 0.38
CA ARG A 73 11.77 4.05 1.82
C ARG A 73 13.17 3.82 2.38
N VAL A 74 13.36 4.28 3.62
CA VAL A 74 14.57 4.01 4.39
C VAL A 74 14.81 2.50 4.47
N GLN A 75 15.98 2.04 4.01
CA GLN A 75 16.38 0.65 3.98
C GLN A 75 17.43 0.37 5.05
N LEU A 76 17.30 -0.78 5.71
CA LEU A 76 18.29 -1.28 6.64
C LEU A 76 19.30 -2.13 5.87
N VAL A 77 20.54 -1.67 5.81
CA VAL A 77 21.66 -2.46 5.28
C VAL A 77 22.17 -3.33 6.42
N THR A 78 21.99 -4.63 6.28
CA THR A 78 22.36 -5.62 7.29
C THR A 78 23.61 -6.41 6.89
N ALA A 79 24.23 -7.06 7.88
CA ALA A 79 25.32 -7.99 7.65
C ALA A 79 24.79 -9.28 7.01
N LEU A 80 25.37 -9.70 5.87
CA LEU A 80 25.01 -10.97 5.22
C LEU A 80 25.71 -12.17 5.86
N VAL A 81 26.88 -11.94 6.46
CA VAL A 81 27.72 -12.96 7.09
C VAL A 81 28.15 -12.48 8.48
N PRO A 82 28.27 -13.40 9.46
CA PRO A 82 28.83 -13.07 10.75
C PRO A 82 30.33 -12.78 10.60
N GLY A 83 30.86 -11.89 11.44
CA GLY A 83 32.28 -11.56 11.43
C GLY A 83 32.58 -10.27 12.19
N ARG A 84 33.83 -9.82 12.13
CA ARG A 84 34.27 -8.53 12.69
C ARG A 84 34.31 -7.50 11.57
N VAL A 85 33.77 -6.30 11.83
CA VAL A 85 33.94 -5.19 10.89
C VAL A 85 35.41 -4.77 10.87
N GLU A 86 36.09 -4.98 9.75
CA GLU A 86 37.47 -4.55 9.52
C GLU A 86 37.54 -3.04 9.34
N ARG A 87 36.67 -2.51 8.47
CA ARG A 87 36.68 -1.10 8.09
C ARG A 87 35.34 -0.65 7.53
N TRP A 88 34.99 0.61 7.83
CA TRP A 88 33.91 1.36 7.19
C TRP A 88 34.47 2.18 6.02
N TYR A 89 33.77 2.13 4.87
CA TYR A 89 34.11 2.90 3.68
C TYR A 89 33.31 4.19 3.53
N VAL A 90 32.22 4.32 4.29
CA VAL A 90 31.30 5.46 4.25
C VAL A 90 31.17 6.10 5.63
N SER A 91 30.72 7.34 5.65
CA SER A 91 30.41 8.11 6.86
C SER A 91 28.94 8.50 6.93
N ASP A 92 28.47 8.88 8.13
CA ASP A 92 27.12 9.40 8.32
C ASP A 92 26.87 10.64 7.44
N GLY A 93 25.72 10.67 6.77
CA GLY A 93 25.34 11.75 5.85
C GLY A 93 25.97 11.67 4.45
N GLN A 94 26.87 10.71 4.19
CA GLN A 94 27.50 10.55 2.88
C GLN A 94 26.51 10.02 1.84
N GLN A 95 26.59 10.55 0.62
CA GLN A 95 25.86 10.05 -0.53
C GLN A 95 26.61 8.87 -1.16
N VAL A 96 25.88 7.81 -1.48
CA VAL A 96 26.39 6.55 -2.04
C VAL A 96 25.57 6.16 -3.26
N LYS A 97 26.21 5.45 -4.18
CA LYS A 97 25.58 4.82 -5.34
C LYS A 97 25.40 3.33 -5.11
N LYS A 98 24.52 2.71 -5.87
CA LYS A 98 24.33 1.27 -5.91
C LYS A 98 25.66 0.57 -6.18
N GLY A 99 26.01 -0.36 -5.29
CA GLY A 99 27.25 -1.12 -5.36
C GLY A 99 28.43 -0.46 -4.63
N ASP A 100 28.32 0.78 -4.16
CA ASP A 100 29.38 1.40 -3.38
C ASP A 100 29.59 0.62 -2.08
N PRO A 101 30.86 0.36 -1.68
CA PRO A 101 31.15 -0.38 -0.47
C PRO A 101 30.77 0.45 0.75
N ILE A 102 30.08 -0.16 1.71
CA ILE A 102 29.67 0.43 2.98
C ILE A 102 30.61 -0.03 4.09
N ALA A 103 30.78 -1.35 4.22
CA ALA A 103 31.61 -1.96 5.24
C ALA A 103 32.29 -3.23 4.73
N ARG A 104 33.49 -3.51 5.22
CA ARG A 104 34.15 -4.80 5.07
C ARG A 104 34.06 -5.58 6.36
N ILE A 105 33.46 -6.76 6.29
CA ILE A 105 33.37 -7.73 7.37
C ILE A 105 34.40 -8.81 7.08
N ILE A 106 35.30 -9.08 8.01
CA ILE A 106 36.21 -10.21 7.91
C ILE A 106 35.77 -11.29 8.89
N ASP A 107 36.00 -12.54 8.53
CA ASP A 107 35.91 -13.62 9.50
C ASP A 107 36.99 -13.41 10.59
N ASN A 108 36.73 -13.93 11.79
CA ASN A 108 37.69 -13.91 12.87
C ASN A 108 38.86 -14.87 12.62
N ASP A 109 38.67 -15.94 11.84
CA ASP A 109 39.75 -16.87 11.46
C ASP A 109 40.48 -16.41 10.18
N PRO A 110 41.75 -15.95 10.28
CA PRO A 110 42.54 -15.52 9.13
C PRO A 110 42.91 -16.66 8.16
N ASN A 111 42.83 -17.92 8.59
CA ASN A 111 43.17 -19.08 7.78
C ASN A 111 41.96 -19.76 7.12
N LEU A 112 40.73 -19.30 7.39
CA LEU A 112 39.51 -19.93 6.90
C LEU A 112 39.52 -20.15 5.38
N LEU A 113 39.98 -19.16 4.62
CA LEU A 113 40.10 -19.27 3.15
C LEU A 113 40.98 -20.42 2.71
N ARG A 114 42.14 -20.57 3.35
CA ARG A 114 43.08 -21.64 3.00
C ARG A 114 42.50 -23.00 3.36
N SER A 115 41.83 -23.09 4.51
CA SER A 115 41.15 -24.31 4.96
C SER A 115 40.03 -24.72 4.00
N LEU A 116 39.18 -23.77 3.58
CA LEU A 116 38.10 -24.03 2.62
C LEU A 116 38.61 -24.39 1.23
N ALA A 117 39.70 -23.74 0.77
CA ALA A 117 40.34 -24.10 -0.51
C ALA A 117 40.92 -25.52 -0.47
N ALA A 118 41.62 -25.89 0.61
CA ALA A 118 42.13 -27.23 0.80
C ALA A 118 41.02 -28.29 0.90
N GLU A 119 39.92 -27.98 1.59
CA GLU A 119 38.73 -28.84 1.66
C GLU A 119 38.11 -29.04 0.28
N ARG A 120 37.98 -27.97 -0.51
CA ARG A 120 37.48 -28.03 -1.90
C ARG A 120 38.34 -28.95 -2.77
N ASP A 121 39.66 -28.82 -2.70
CA ASP A 121 40.61 -29.64 -3.47
C ASP A 121 40.52 -31.11 -3.07
N GLN A 122 40.39 -31.39 -1.76
CA GLN A 122 40.18 -32.74 -1.25
C GLN A 122 38.86 -33.35 -1.76
N VAL A 123 37.77 -32.59 -1.77
CA VAL A 123 36.47 -33.05 -2.30
C VAL A 123 36.55 -33.26 -3.81
N ASN A 124 37.23 -32.39 -4.55
CA ASN A 124 37.44 -32.58 -5.99
C ASN A 124 38.23 -33.86 -6.29
N ALA A 125 39.28 -34.15 -5.53
CA ALA A 125 40.01 -35.41 -5.65
C ALA A 125 39.12 -36.63 -5.38
N GLN A 126 38.22 -36.54 -4.39
CA GLN A 126 37.22 -37.60 -4.13
C GLN A 126 36.22 -37.76 -5.28
N ILE A 127 35.79 -36.67 -5.91
CA ILE A 127 34.93 -36.71 -7.10
C ILE A 127 35.64 -37.40 -8.25
N SER A 128 36.89 -37.01 -8.55
CA SER A 128 37.68 -37.64 -9.60
C SER A 128 37.88 -39.14 -9.36
N ALA A 129 38.17 -39.54 -8.12
CA ALA A 129 38.29 -40.96 -7.75
C ALA A 129 36.94 -41.71 -7.90
N ALA A 130 35.83 -41.09 -7.48
CA ALA A 130 34.50 -41.68 -7.61
C ALA A 130 34.06 -41.81 -9.09
N GLU A 131 34.42 -40.84 -9.94
CA GLU A 131 34.14 -40.88 -11.38
C GLU A 131 34.94 -41.98 -12.09
N GLN A 132 36.21 -42.17 -11.71
CA GLN A 132 37.02 -43.29 -12.19
C GLN A 132 36.43 -44.64 -11.76
N ALA A 133 36.07 -44.80 -10.47
CA ALA A 133 35.42 -46.01 -9.98
C ALA A 133 34.09 -46.29 -10.69
N MET A 134 33.29 -45.24 -10.95
CA MET A 134 32.03 -45.33 -11.69
C MET A 134 32.24 -45.76 -13.14
N THR A 135 33.31 -45.28 -13.78
CA THR A 135 33.68 -45.67 -15.14
C THR A 135 34.02 -47.15 -15.21
N THR A 136 34.84 -47.64 -14.28
CA THR A 136 35.17 -49.06 -14.18
C THR A 136 33.93 -49.92 -13.92
N ALA A 137 33.07 -49.53 -12.97
CA ALA A 137 31.86 -50.28 -12.66
C ALA A 137 30.88 -50.33 -13.86
N ARG A 138 30.79 -49.27 -14.67
CA ARG A 138 30.00 -49.26 -15.91
C ARG A 138 30.57 -50.21 -16.96
N LEU A 139 31.90 -50.27 -17.09
CA LEU A 139 32.56 -51.23 -17.98
C LEU A 139 32.28 -52.67 -17.53
N ASP A 140 32.27 -52.94 -16.23
CA ASP A 140 31.93 -54.26 -15.70
C ASP A 140 30.47 -54.62 -15.96
N VAL A 141 29.52 -53.69 -15.78
CA VAL A 141 28.11 -53.91 -16.17
C VAL A 141 27.99 -54.27 -17.65
N ASN A 142 28.69 -53.55 -18.54
CA ASN A 142 28.68 -53.85 -19.98
C ASN A 142 29.26 -55.24 -20.27
N ARG A 143 30.37 -55.60 -19.62
CA ARG A 143 31.00 -56.92 -19.75
C ARG A 143 30.06 -58.04 -19.28
N PHE A 144 29.47 -57.91 -18.09
CA PHE A 144 28.54 -58.91 -17.56
C PHE A 144 27.23 -58.98 -18.36
N SER A 145 26.77 -57.86 -18.94
CA SER A 145 25.63 -57.86 -19.85
C SER A 145 25.88 -58.69 -21.11
N GLN A 146 27.08 -58.57 -21.70
CA GLN A 146 27.48 -59.36 -22.88
C GLN A 146 27.60 -60.85 -22.54
N LEU A 147 28.33 -61.18 -21.47
CA LEU A 147 28.49 -62.57 -21.02
C LEU A 147 27.16 -63.21 -20.62
N TYR A 148 26.24 -62.45 -20.03
CA TYR A 148 24.89 -62.94 -19.69
C TYR A 148 24.08 -63.25 -20.95
N ALA A 149 24.14 -62.39 -21.97
CA ALA A 149 23.46 -62.62 -23.26
C ALA A 149 24.00 -63.86 -24.01
N GLU A 150 25.29 -64.16 -23.83
CA GLU A 150 25.96 -65.36 -24.37
C GLU A 150 25.73 -66.62 -23.50
N GLY A 151 25.05 -66.51 -22.35
CA GLY A 151 24.81 -67.62 -21.42
C GLY A 151 26.04 -68.03 -20.59
N LEU A 152 27.09 -67.21 -20.58
CA LEU A 152 28.38 -67.45 -19.91
C LEU A 152 28.48 -66.86 -18.50
N ALA A 153 27.55 -66.00 -18.08
CA ALA A 153 27.51 -65.39 -16.75
C ALA A 153 26.16 -65.61 -16.04
N ALA A 154 26.18 -65.64 -14.70
CA ALA A 154 24.96 -65.74 -13.90
C ALA A 154 24.22 -64.40 -13.83
N ARG A 155 22.88 -64.43 -13.83
CA ARG A 155 22.02 -63.24 -13.67
C ARG A 155 22.38 -62.43 -12.41
N ARG A 156 22.70 -63.12 -11.32
CA ARG A 156 23.11 -62.52 -10.04
C ARG A 156 24.34 -61.62 -10.21
N ASP A 157 25.31 -62.04 -11.02
CA ASP A 157 26.56 -61.28 -11.16
C ASP A 157 26.31 -59.99 -11.94
N PHE A 158 25.46 -60.04 -12.99
CA PHE A 158 24.98 -58.84 -13.69
C PHE A 158 24.20 -57.89 -12.78
N GLU A 159 23.26 -58.41 -11.98
CA GLU A 159 22.49 -57.61 -11.01
C GLU A 159 23.40 -56.97 -9.95
N SER A 160 24.41 -57.70 -9.46
CA SER A 160 25.38 -57.16 -8.50
C SER A 160 26.24 -56.03 -9.08
N ALA A 161 26.65 -56.14 -10.36
CA ALA A 161 27.36 -55.07 -11.06
C ALA A 161 26.47 -53.83 -11.22
N GLN A 162 25.17 -54.01 -11.52
CA GLN A 162 24.22 -52.89 -11.58
C GLN A 162 24.04 -52.21 -10.23
N ILE A 163 23.89 -52.98 -9.16
CA ILE A 163 23.81 -52.46 -7.78
C ILE A 163 25.07 -51.64 -7.46
N LYS A 164 26.26 -52.11 -7.90
CA LYS A 164 27.50 -51.37 -7.67
C LYS A 164 27.54 -50.02 -8.38
N VAL A 165 27.03 -49.95 -9.62
CA VAL A 165 26.87 -48.68 -10.35
C VAL A 165 25.90 -47.75 -9.62
N ALA A 166 24.77 -48.27 -9.13
CA ALA A 166 23.81 -47.47 -8.36
C ALA A 166 24.41 -46.92 -7.06
N GLU A 167 25.17 -47.75 -6.32
CA GLU A 167 25.88 -47.36 -5.10
C GLU A 167 26.91 -46.24 -5.37
N LEU A 168 27.74 -46.40 -6.40
CA LEU A 168 28.74 -45.38 -6.79
C LEU A 168 28.09 -44.10 -7.29
N ASN A 169 26.95 -44.18 -7.98
CA ASN A 169 26.18 -43.01 -8.39
C ASN A 169 25.66 -42.23 -7.17
N ALA A 170 25.09 -42.94 -6.19
CA ALA A 170 24.64 -42.34 -4.93
C ALA A 170 25.82 -41.68 -4.20
N LYS A 171 26.99 -42.34 -4.17
CA LYS A 171 28.20 -41.79 -3.57
C LYS A 171 28.69 -40.54 -4.28
N LEU A 172 28.69 -40.54 -5.62
CA LEU A 172 29.07 -39.38 -6.42
C LEU A 172 28.12 -38.20 -6.19
N ALA A 173 26.82 -38.45 -6.11
CA ALA A 173 25.82 -37.43 -5.77
C ALA A 173 26.06 -36.85 -4.37
N GLU A 174 26.36 -37.68 -3.37
CA GLU A 174 26.73 -37.25 -2.02
C GLU A 174 27.98 -36.35 -2.03
N THR A 175 29.04 -36.75 -2.73
CA THR A 175 30.29 -35.97 -2.80
C THR A 175 30.09 -34.65 -3.56
N ARG A 176 29.29 -34.63 -4.63
CA ARG A 176 28.91 -33.38 -5.32
C ARG A 176 28.11 -32.45 -4.42
N ALA A 177 27.22 -32.99 -3.58
CA ALA A 177 26.53 -32.18 -2.58
C ALA A 177 27.50 -31.58 -1.54
N LYS A 178 28.57 -32.30 -1.16
CA LYS A 178 29.64 -31.75 -0.32
C LYS A 178 30.39 -30.62 -1.02
N LEU A 179 30.73 -30.79 -2.30
CA LEU A 179 31.39 -29.73 -3.09
C LEU A 179 30.53 -28.45 -3.11
N ASN A 180 29.24 -28.58 -3.41
CA ASN A 180 28.32 -27.45 -3.40
C ASN A 180 28.28 -26.73 -2.05
N LYS A 181 28.36 -27.45 -0.93
CA LYS A 181 28.43 -26.83 0.41
C LYS A 181 29.70 -26.01 0.60
N VAL A 182 30.86 -26.53 0.17
CA VAL A 182 32.14 -25.83 0.25
C VAL A 182 32.15 -24.60 -0.68
N ASP A 183 31.63 -24.73 -1.89
CA ASP A 183 31.53 -23.62 -2.85
C ASP A 183 30.60 -22.51 -2.35
N ILE A 184 29.49 -22.85 -1.66
CA ILE A 184 28.64 -21.86 -0.99
C ILE A 184 29.41 -21.14 0.14
N ALA A 185 30.20 -21.87 0.93
CA ALA A 185 31.02 -21.26 1.99
C ALA A 185 32.06 -20.29 1.41
N LEU A 186 32.73 -20.67 0.32
CA LEU A 186 33.65 -19.80 -0.42
C LEU A 186 32.93 -18.60 -1.05
N SER A 187 31.73 -18.78 -1.62
CA SER A 187 30.96 -17.68 -2.19
C SER A 187 30.51 -16.69 -1.10
N ARG A 188 30.17 -17.15 0.11
CA ARG A 188 29.85 -16.28 1.25
C ARG A 188 31.02 -15.40 1.66
N GLN A 189 32.26 -15.83 1.40
CA GLN A 189 33.43 -14.99 1.58
C GLN A 189 33.37 -13.72 0.72
N SER A 190 32.80 -13.78 -0.49
CA SER A 190 32.62 -12.57 -1.31
C SER A 190 31.61 -11.58 -0.71
N ALA A 191 30.66 -12.07 0.09
CA ALA A 191 29.68 -11.26 0.82
C ALA A 191 30.27 -10.55 2.06
N GLN A 192 31.58 -10.69 2.30
CA GLN A 192 32.34 -9.91 3.26
C GLN A 192 32.34 -8.41 2.93
N LEU A 193 32.19 -8.05 1.66
CA LEU A 193 32.00 -6.66 1.26
C LEU A 193 30.51 -6.34 1.21
N VAL A 194 30.04 -5.58 2.19
CA VAL A 194 28.67 -5.08 2.22
C VAL A 194 28.59 -3.83 1.36
N THR A 195 27.77 -3.86 0.31
CA THR A 195 27.60 -2.76 -0.65
C THR A 195 26.22 -2.13 -0.53
N ALA A 196 26.08 -0.88 -0.97
CA ALA A 196 24.80 -0.19 -1.02
C ALA A 196 23.85 -0.87 -2.03
N PRO A 197 22.62 -1.23 -1.64
CA PRO A 197 21.65 -1.86 -2.54
C PRO A 197 21.14 -0.91 -3.64
N ARG A 198 21.18 0.41 -3.39
CA ARG A 198 20.74 1.49 -4.28
C ARG A 198 21.48 2.79 -4.02
N ASP A 199 21.23 3.76 -4.90
CA ASP A 199 21.64 5.15 -4.71
C ASP A 199 20.87 5.79 -3.55
N GLY A 200 21.55 6.56 -2.72
CA GLY A 200 20.94 7.27 -1.59
C GLY A 200 21.96 7.88 -0.64
N ARG A 201 21.49 8.30 0.52
CA ARG A 201 22.31 8.86 1.60
C ARG A 201 22.32 7.97 2.83
N ILE A 202 23.49 7.78 3.43
CA ILE A 202 23.62 7.09 4.72
C ILE A 202 23.03 7.98 5.81
N GLN A 203 21.95 7.54 6.45
CA GLN A 203 21.30 8.25 7.55
C GLN A 203 22.03 8.02 8.88
N SER A 204 22.42 6.78 9.14
CA SER A 204 23.15 6.41 10.35
C SER A 204 23.94 5.12 10.13
N LEU A 205 25.16 5.09 10.64
CA LEU A 205 25.98 3.91 10.76
C LEU A 205 25.89 3.35 12.18
N ASN A 206 25.86 2.03 12.29
CA ASN A 206 26.02 1.37 13.57
C ASN A 206 27.50 1.42 13.97
N THR A 207 27.93 2.54 14.53
CA THR A 207 29.33 2.76 14.96
C THR A 207 29.75 1.83 16.09
N ALA A 208 28.81 1.28 16.86
CA ALA A 208 29.09 0.25 17.85
C ALA A 208 29.56 -1.07 17.20
N ALA A 209 29.22 -1.32 15.93
CA ALA A 209 29.78 -2.40 15.13
C ALA A 209 31.24 -2.14 14.70
N GLY A 210 31.77 -0.92 14.87
CA GLY A 210 33.17 -0.58 14.64
C GLY A 210 34.09 -1.25 15.67
N GLY A 211 34.46 -2.50 15.40
CA GLY A 211 35.37 -3.30 16.24
C GLY A 211 34.69 -4.41 17.04
N THR A 212 33.35 -4.54 16.97
CA THR A 212 32.61 -5.65 17.60
C THR A 212 32.25 -6.73 16.58
N LEU A 213 31.92 -7.91 17.11
CA LEU A 213 31.46 -9.04 16.31
C LEU A 213 30.01 -8.79 15.92
N VAL A 214 29.72 -8.83 14.62
CA VAL A 214 28.37 -8.75 14.07
C VAL A 214 27.90 -10.12 13.62
N SER A 215 26.62 -10.40 13.82
CA SER A 215 25.94 -11.59 13.33
C SER A 215 25.25 -11.34 12.00
N ALA A 216 24.94 -12.39 11.26
CA ALA A 216 24.10 -12.27 10.07
C ALA A 216 22.72 -11.71 10.45
N GLY A 217 22.30 -10.65 9.76
CA GLY A 217 21.06 -9.91 10.05
C GLY A 217 21.24 -8.65 10.88
N ASP A 218 22.39 -8.44 11.52
CA ASP A 218 22.64 -7.24 12.30
C ASP A 218 22.67 -5.99 11.41
N MET A 219 22.08 -4.90 11.90
CA MET A 219 22.03 -3.63 11.19
C MET A 219 23.41 -2.95 11.18
N LEU A 220 23.92 -2.64 9.99
CA LEU A 220 25.19 -1.95 9.79
C LEU A 220 25.00 -0.48 9.44
N ALA A 221 24.07 -0.20 8.53
CA ALA A 221 23.79 1.15 8.08
C ALA A 221 22.30 1.31 7.74
N THR A 222 21.82 2.54 7.86
CA THR A 222 20.49 2.94 7.41
C THR A 222 20.65 3.79 6.16
N LEU A 223 20.13 3.34 5.02
CA LEU A 223 20.20 4.03 3.73
C LEU A 223 18.85 4.69 3.42
N ALA A 224 18.86 5.99 3.15
CA ALA A 224 17.70 6.74 2.65
C ALA A 224 17.87 7.01 1.14
N PRO A 225 17.04 6.43 0.26
CA PRO A 225 17.12 6.68 -1.17
C PRO A 225 16.87 8.15 -1.53
N ASP A 226 17.61 8.66 -2.52
CA ASP A 226 17.42 10.00 -3.04
C ASP A 226 16.37 9.96 -4.19
N ASN A 227 15.39 10.88 -4.18
CA ASN A 227 14.30 11.01 -5.17
C ASN A 227 13.12 10.02 -5.04
N ALA A 228 12.60 9.84 -3.82
CA ALA A 228 11.39 9.06 -3.62
C ALA A 228 10.14 9.78 -4.19
N ARG A 229 9.26 9.05 -4.89
CA ARG A 229 7.92 9.57 -5.22
C ARG A 229 7.09 9.66 -3.94
N ARG A 230 6.90 10.88 -3.45
CA ARG A 230 6.20 11.19 -2.19
C ARG A 230 4.68 11.08 -2.35
N VAL A 231 4.05 10.42 -1.39
CA VAL A 231 2.60 10.40 -1.18
C VAL A 231 2.30 10.65 0.29
N VAL A 232 1.11 11.14 0.60
CA VAL A 232 0.68 11.31 1.99
C VAL A 232 -0.14 10.11 2.38
N GLU A 233 0.23 9.49 3.48
CA GLU A 233 -0.57 8.51 4.18
C GLU A 233 -1.44 9.26 5.19
N LEU A 234 -2.77 9.19 5.06
CA LEU A 234 -3.73 9.75 6.02
C LEU A 234 -4.47 8.64 6.74
N MET A 235 -4.54 8.73 8.06
CA MET A 235 -5.39 7.90 8.90
C MET A 235 -6.76 8.55 9.04
N VAL A 236 -7.81 7.84 8.60
CA VAL A 236 -9.20 8.30 8.58
C VAL A 236 -10.08 7.36 9.41
N ASP A 237 -11.08 7.89 10.09
CA ASP A 237 -12.03 7.12 10.91
C ASP A 237 -12.88 6.18 10.03
N GLY A 238 -13.18 4.98 10.53
CA GLY A 238 -14.01 4.00 9.83
C GLY A 238 -15.43 4.50 9.50
N ARG A 239 -15.96 5.47 10.26
CA ARG A 239 -17.26 6.11 9.95
C ARG A 239 -17.23 6.91 8.65
N ASP A 240 -16.08 7.53 8.36
CA ASP A 240 -15.93 8.41 7.20
C ASP A 240 -15.32 7.68 6.00
N VAL A 241 -14.48 6.66 6.23
CA VAL A 241 -13.75 5.96 5.15
C VAL A 241 -14.69 5.30 4.13
N ALA A 242 -15.87 4.84 4.57
CA ALA A 242 -16.84 4.16 3.71
C ALA A 242 -17.36 5.05 2.57
N LEU A 243 -17.23 6.37 2.73
CA LEU A 243 -17.66 7.39 1.76
C LEU A 243 -16.50 7.93 0.92
N VAL A 244 -15.26 7.62 1.32
CA VAL A 244 -14.06 8.04 0.60
C VAL A 244 -13.98 7.25 -0.70
N ARG A 245 -13.67 7.93 -1.80
CA ARG A 245 -13.47 7.31 -3.13
C ARG A 245 -12.16 7.73 -3.74
N LYS A 246 -11.60 6.85 -4.57
CA LYS A 246 -10.43 7.16 -5.40
C LYS A 246 -10.71 8.39 -6.28
N GLY A 247 -9.76 9.32 -6.30
CA GLY A 247 -9.82 10.56 -7.06
C GLY A 247 -10.45 11.74 -6.32
N GLN A 248 -11.03 11.55 -5.13
CA GLN A 248 -11.59 12.67 -4.36
C GLN A 248 -10.52 13.72 -4.05
N PRO A 249 -10.86 15.02 -4.11
CA PRO A 249 -9.95 16.08 -3.77
C PRO A 249 -9.66 16.08 -2.26
N VAL A 250 -8.39 16.28 -1.91
CA VAL A 250 -7.92 16.34 -0.53
C VAL A 250 -7.15 17.64 -0.35
N ARG A 251 -7.42 18.34 0.74
CA ARG A 251 -6.63 19.49 1.13
C ARG A 251 -5.66 19.10 2.24
N LEU A 252 -4.39 19.42 2.06
CA LEU A 252 -3.29 18.98 2.91
C LEU A 252 -2.60 20.17 3.56
N HIS A 253 -2.22 20.00 4.83
CA HIS A 253 -1.41 20.92 5.61
C HIS A 253 -0.22 20.15 6.19
N PHE A 254 0.98 20.50 5.73
CA PHE A 254 2.22 19.87 6.19
C PHE A 254 2.73 20.58 7.45
N GLU A 255 3.10 19.80 8.48
CA GLU A 255 3.80 20.37 9.64
C GLU A 255 5.16 20.92 9.22
N GLY A 256 5.56 22.05 9.81
CA GLY A 256 6.79 22.75 9.46
C GLY A 256 6.65 23.73 8.28
N TRP A 257 5.51 23.75 7.59
CA TRP A 257 5.19 24.76 6.59
C TRP A 257 4.26 25.83 7.18
N PRO A 258 4.63 27.13 7.20
CA PRO A 258 3.77 28.16 7.77
C PRO A 258 2.53 28.37 6.90
N ALA A 259 1.34 28.17 7.48
CA ALA A 259 0.09 28.67 6.91
C ALA A 259 -0.12 30.10 7.41
N ILE A 260 0.23 31.10 6.58
CA ILE A 260 -0.01 32.51 6.93
C ILE A 260 -1.51 32.78 6.79
N GLN A 261 -2.13 33.15 7.90
CA GLN A 261 -3.54 33.54 7.98
C GLN A 261 -3.62 35.07 8.01
N PHE A 262 -4.15 35.68 6.95
CA PHE A 262 -4.51 37.10 6.98
C PHE A 262 -5.88 37.26 7.65
N SER A 263 -5.95 38.03 8.75
CA SER A 263 -7.22 38.44 9.32
C SER A 263 -8.01 39.27 8.29
N GLY A 264 -9.06 38.67 7.72
CA GLY A 264 -10.02 39.35 6.85
C GLY A 264 -10.05 38.96 5.36
N TRP A 265 -9.11 38.16 4.83
CA TRP A 265 -9.05 37.81 3.39
C TRP A 265 -8.69 36.32 3.15
N PRO A 266 -9.68 35.40 3.04
CA PRO A 266 -9.45 33.94 3.00
C PRO A 266 -8.85 33.36 1.71
N SER A 267 -8.81 34.11 0.60
CA SER A 267 -8.29 33.63 -0.68
C SER A 267 -6.75 33.62 -0.77
N VAL A 268 -6.05 34.06 0.29
CA VAL A 268 -4.58 34.21 0.36
C VAL A 268 -3.97 33.27 1.42
N ALA A 269 -4.56 32.08 1.61
CA ALA A 269 -4.02 31.04 2.50
C ALA A 269 -2.86 30.30 1.81
N GLN A 270 -1.69 30.93 1.74
CA GLN A 270 -0.47 30.31 1.25
C GLN A 270 0.01 29.31 2.32
N GLY A 271 -0.19 28.01 2.08
CA GLY A 271 0.20 26.94 3.01
C GLY A 271 -0.66 25.67 3.01
N MET A 272 -1.78 25.67 2.27
CA MET A 272 -2.58 24.45 2.02
C MET A 272 -2.29 23.93 0.61
N PHE A 273 -2.15 22.61 0.48
CA PHE A 273 -1.84 21.96 -0.79
C PHE A 273 -2.97 21.08 -1.26
N ASP A 274 -3.15 21.01 -2.58
CA ASP A 274 -4.15 20.15 -3.20
C ASP A 274 -3.54 18.75 -3.44
N GLY A 275 -4.28 17.73 -3.05
CA GLY A 275 -4.00 16.33 -3.31
C GLY A 275 -5.26 15.62 -3.81
N ARG A 276 -5.12 14.37 -4.20
CA ARG A 276 -6.26 13.49 -4.51
C ARG A 276 -6.06 12.11 -3.92
N VAL A 277 -7.16 11.45 -3.55
CA VAL A 277 -7.12 10.07 -3.06
C VAL A 277 -6.59 9.16 -4.16
N LEU A 278 -5.44 8.53 -3.92
CA LEU A 278 -4.82 7.54 -4.81
C LEU A 278 -5.41 6.14 -4.57
N ALA A 279 -5.45 5.73 -3.31
CA ALA A 279 -5.91 4.41 -2.88
C ALA A 279 -6.39 4.45 -1.43
N ILE A 280 -7.20 3.47 -1.06
CA ILE A 280 -7.75 3.28 0.29
C ILE A 280 -7.45 1.83 0.66
N ASP A 281 -6.91 1.61 1.85
CA ASP A 281 -6.65 0.27 2.34
C ASP A 281 -7.97 -0.44 2.67
N PRO A 282 -8.12 -1.73 2.30
CA PRO A 282 -9.35 -2.48 2.55
C PRO A 282 -9.55 -2.87 4.03
N SER A 283 -8.50 -2.80 4.85
CA SER A 283 -8.50 -3.22 6.25
C SER A 283 -8.15 -2.07 7.19
N ALA A 284 -8.86 -1.99 8.33
CA ALA A 284 -8.50 -1.09 9.42
C ALA A 284 -7.20 -1.52 10.10
N GLN A 285 -6.43 -0.56 10.59
CA GLN A 285 -5.31 -0.79 11.49
C GLN A 285 -5.82 -1.16 12.89
N THR A 286 -4.92 -1.58 13.79
CA THR A 286 -5.25 -1.98 15.17
C THR A 286 -6.00 -0.90 15.97
N ASN A 287 -5.85 0.37 15.59
CA ASN A 287 -6.52 1.52 16.19
C ASN A 287 -7.92 1.82 15.60
N GLY A 288 -8.42 1.00 14.67
CA GLY A 288 -9.70 1.22 13.99
C GLY A 288 -9.67 2.29 12.90
N LEU A 289 -8.50 2.88 12.60
CA LEU A 289 -8.33 3.85 11.53
C LEU A 289 -7.98 3.15 10.23
N PHE A 290 -8.42 3.74 9.13
CA PHE A 290 -8.13 3.27 7.79
C PHE A 290 -7.07 4.15 7.14
N ARG A 291 -6.18 3.50 6.42
CA ARG A 291 -5.15 4.19 5.66
C ARG A 291 -5.69 4.65 4.31
N VAL A 292 -5.54 5.92 4.03
CA VAL A 292 -5.85 6.55 2.75
C VAL A 292 -4.58 7.15 2.17
N LEU A 293 -4.18 6.70 0.99
CA LEU A 293 -3.04 7.25 0.27
C LEU A 293 -3.49 8.42 -0.60
N VAL A 294 -2.78 9.53 -0.50
CA VAL A 294 -3.06 10.76 -1.23
C VAL A 294 -1.84 11.11 -2.07
N GLU A 295 -2.06 11.45 -3.34
CA GLU A 295 -1.00 11.93 -4.24
C GLU A 295 -1.23 13.39 -4.64
N PRO A 296 -0.20 14.10 -5.16
CA PRO A 296 -0.37 15.46 -5.66
C PRO A 296 -1.45 15.53 -6.74
N MET A 297 -2.28 16.59 -6.71
CA MET A 297 -3.31 16.77 -7.72
C MET A 297 -2.68 17.19 -9.07
N PRO A 298 -2.93 16.45 -10.18
CA PRO A 298 -2.41 16.85 -11.49
C PRO A 298 -2.92 18.23 -11.91
N GLY A 299 -2.05 19.06 -12.46
CA GLY A 299 -2.41 20.42 -12.92
C GLY A 299 -2.51 21.48 -11.81
N LYS A 300 -2.22 21.11 -10.55
CA LYS A 300 -2.09 22.04 -9.42
C LYS A 300 -0.61 22.25 -9.07
N PRO A 301 -0.27 23.31 -8.29
CA PRO A 301 1.09 23.47 -7.79
C PRO A 301 1.59 22.21 -7.08
N ALA A 302 2.84 21.84 -7.35
CA ALA A 302 3.48 20.72 -6.66
C ALA A 302 3.55 20.99 -5.15
N TRP A 303 3.58 19.91 -4.37
CA TRP A 303 3.86 20.02 -2.94
C TRP A 303 5.27 20.59 -2.71
N PRO A 304 5.55 21.19 -1.53
CA PRO A 304 6.84 21.79 -1.25
C PRO A 304 8.00 20.82 -1.45
N ASP A 305 9.16 21.38 -1.75
CA ASP A 305 10.38 20.60 -1.98
C ASP A 305 10.74 19.72 -0.78
N GLU A 306 11.47 18.65 -1.06
CA GLU A 306 11.90 17.65 -0.08
C GLU A 306 12.73 18.25 1.07
N ASN A 307 13.38 19.40 0.82
CA ASN A 307 14.10 20.15 1.84
C ASN A 307 13.20 20.65 2.98
N TYR A 308 11.92 20.92 2.68
CA TYR A 308 10.95 21.42 3.66
C TYR A 308 10.03 20.33 4.18
N ILE A 309 9.67 19.36 3.34
CA ILE A 309 8.83 18.22 3.70
C ILE A 309 9.60 16.95 3.41
N ARG A 310 10.26 16.45 4.46
CA ARG A 310 10.98 15.18 4.44
C ARG A 310 9.99 14.01 4.60
N LEU A 311 10.42 12.81 4.25
CA LEU A 311 9.70 11.59 4.62
C LEU A 311 9.44 11.56 6.15
N SER A 312 8.32 10.97 6.55
CA SER A 312 7.79 10.96 7.92
C SER A 312 7.44 12.33 8.51
N SER A 313 7.41 13.40 7.69
CA SER A 313 6.87 14.69 8.13
C SER A 313 5.35 14.57 8.31
N LYS A 314 4.82 15.05 9.43
CA LYS A 314 3.40 14.91 9.73
C LYS A 314 2.56 15.81 8.82
N VAL A 315 1.36 15.32 8.50
CA VAL A 315 0.39 15.99 7.64
C VAL A 315 -0.98 15.90 8.25
N ARG A 316 -1.72 17.00 8.17
CA ARG A 316 -3.16 17.02 8.39
C ARG A 316 -3.86 17.15 7.05
N GLY A 317 -4.81 16.26 6.79
CA GLY A 317 -5.57 16.23 5.56
C GLY A 317 -7.05 16.37 5.83
N TRP A 318 -7.76 16.98 4.89
CA TRP A 318 -9.22 17.03 4.85
C TRP A 318 -9.66 16.52 3.49
N ILE A 319 -10.23 15.33 3.46
CA ILE A 319 -10.80 14.75 2.24
C ILE A 319 -12.13 15.45 2.00
N GLN A 320 -12.27 16.10 0.85
CA GLN A 320 -13.49 16.81 0.50
C GLN A 320 -14.56 15.82 0.06
N MET A 321 -15.71 15.89 0.71
CA MET A 321 -16.87 15.04 0.51
C MET A 321 -17.96 15.82 -0.25
N GLU A 322 -19.21 15.36 -0.14
CA GLU A 322 -20.35 16.01 -0.75
C GLU A 322 -20.62 17.40 -0.18
N THR A 323 -21.34 18.20 -0.98
CA THR A 323 -21.74 19.55 -0.62
C THR A 323 -23.15 19.55 -0.07
N VAL A 324 -23.30 19.88 1.21
CA VAL A 324 -24.58 19.94 1.95
C VAL A 324 -24.91 21.38 2.33
N THR A 325 -26.07 21.64 2.93
CA THR A 325 -26.39 22.97 3.47
C THR A 325 -25.82 23.13 4.88
N ILE A 326 -25.44 24.35 5.29
CA ILE A 326 -24.91 24.57 6.65
C ILE A 326 -25.91 24.11 7.73
N GLY A 327 -27.20 24.35 7.51
CA GLY A 327 -28.26 23.92 8.43
C GLY A 327 -28.30 22.40 8.60
N TYR A 328 -28.17 21.67 7.48
CA TYR A 328 -28.09 20.21 7.53
C TYR A 328 -26.84 19.74 8.28
N GLU A 329 -25.67 20.31 8.00
CA GLU A 329 -24.42 19.92 8.66
C GLU A 329 -24.45 20.16 10.17
N LEU A 330 -25.00 21.28 10.62
CA LEU A 330 -25.17 21.57 12.05
C LEU A 330 -26.16 20.61 12.72
N TRP A 331 -27.30 20.33 12.07
CA TRP A 331 -28.26 19.35 12.57
C TRP A 331 -27.66 17.95 12.66
N ARG A 332 -26.92 17.52 11.63
CA ARG A 332 -26.23 16.23 11.57
C ARG A 332 -25.20 16.09 12.69
N GLN A 333 -24.35 17.10 12.89
CA GLN A 333 -23.35 17.12 13.97
C GLN A 333 -23.99 17.09 15.36
N LEU A 334 -25.11 17.79 15.56
CA LEU A 334 -25.84 17.79 16.84
C LEU A 334 -26.43 16.41 17.18
N ASN A 335 -26.80 15.62 16.17
CA ASN A 335 -27.41 14.30 16.33
C ASN A 335 -26.43 13.13 16.10
N ASP A 336 -25.15 13.41 15.89
CA ASP A 336 -24.08 12.43 15.61
C ASP A 336 -24.38 11.49 14.42
N PHE A 337 -25.05 12.00 13.39
CA PHE A 337 -25.30 11.24 12.16
C PHE A 337 -24.03 11.15 11.29
N PRO A 338 -23.80 10.04 10.57
CA PRO A 338 -22.69 9.91 9.64
C PRO A 338 -22.82 10.89 8.47
N LEU A 339 -21.71 11.12 7.77
CA LEU A 339 -21.65 11.93 6.55
C LEU A 339 -22.63 11.43 5.47
N GLU A 340 -23.08 12.32 4.59
CA GLU A 340 -24.03 11.93 3.54
C GLU A 340 -23.38 11.01 2.51
N PHE A 341 -24.11 9.96 2.13
CA PHE A 341 -23.71 9.13 1.01
C PHE A 341 -23.75 9.96 -0.27
N PRO A 342 -22.72 9.89 -1.13
CA PRO A 342 -22.82 10.43 -2.46
C PRO A 342 -24.04 9.82 -3.15
N THR A 343 -24.91 10.67 -3.68
CA THR A 343 -25.92 10.19 -4.62
C THR A 343 -25.17 9.46 -5.75
N PRO A 344 -25.56 8.23 -6.11
CA PRO A 344 -25.01 7.60 -7.29
C PRO A 344 -25.17 8.58 -8.44
N VAL A 345 -24.05 9.00 -9.05
CA VAL A 345 -24.11 9.67 -10.35
C VAL A 345 -24.66 8.59 -11.27
N ASP A 346 -25.97 8.61 -11.48
CA ASP A 346 -26.63 7.73 -12.42
C ASP A 346 -25.90 7.92 -13.75
N PRO A 347 -25.24 6.89 -14.32
CA PRO A 347 -24.85 6.93 -15.70
C PRO A 347 -26.13 6.77 -16.52
N GLY A 348 -27.03 7.75 -16.39
CA GLY A 348 -28.23 7.84 -17.17
C GLY A 348 -27.83 7.67 -18.64
N PRO A 349 -28.67 7.02 -19.46
CA PRO A 349 -28.31 6.65 -20.80
C PRO A 349 -27.82 7.90 -21.51
N ARG A 350 -26.54 7.92 -21.89
CA ARG A 350 -26.00 8.95 -22.77
C ARG A 350 -26.93 8.97 -23.97
N LYS A 351 -27.79 9.99 -24.07
CA LYS A 351 -28.50 10.34 -25.30
C LYS A 351 -27.44 10.85 -26.29
N GLY A 352 -26.58 9.93 -26.72
CA GLY A 352 -25.80 10.05 -27.93
C GLY A 352 -26.77 9.85 -29.07
N THR A 353 -26.93 10.90 -29.86
CA THR A 353 -27.39 10.87 -31.24
C THR A 353 -26.64 9.80 -32.03
N ALA A 354 -27.13 8.56 -32.02
CA ALA A 354 -26.52 7.45 -32.77
C ALA A 354 -27.54 6.40 -33.24
N ASN A 355 -28.81 6.76 -33.44
CA ASN A 355 -29.82 5.90 -34.07
C ASN A 355 -30.59 6.64 -35.17
N LYS A 356 -29.86 7.28 -36.10
CA LYS A 356 -30.45 7.80 -37.35
C LYS A 356 -29.57 7.59 -38.59
N ALA A 357 -28.79 6.52 -38.59
CA ALA A 357 -28.08 6.07 -39.77
C ALA A 357 -27.89 4.56 -39.65
N LEU A 358 -28.88 3.79 -40.12
CA LEU A 358 -28.79 2.39 -40.59
C LEU A 358 -30.22 1.83 -40.72
N TYR A 359 -31.07 2.55 -41.45
CA TYR A 359 -32.31 2.00 -42.04
C TYR A 359 -32.51 2.69 -43.39
N ASP A 360 -31.47 2.62 -44.23
CA ASP A 360 -31.64 2.76 -45.67
C ASP A 360 -30.48 2.07 -46.39
N LYS A 361 -30.64 0.78 -46.65
CA LYS A 361 -30.10 0.16 -47.86
C LYS A 361 -30.93 -1.06 -48.19
N SER A 362 -31.89 -0.79 -49.06
CA SER A 362 -32.60 -1.76 -49.85
C SER A 362 -31.68 -2.77 -50.54
N SER A 363 -32.20 -3.99 -50.62
CA SER A 363 -32.09 -4.93 -51.74
C SER A 363 -30.72 -5.51 -52.13
N GLY A 364 -30.62 -6.84 -52.10
CA GLY A 364 -29.84 -7.56 -53.12
C GLY A 364 -29.22 -8.89 -52.72
N LYS A 365 -29.87 -9.98 -53.17
CA LYS A 365 -29.33 -11.32 -53.49
C LYS A 365 -29.20 -12.39 -52.40
N ALA A 366 -29.91 -13.48 -52.67
CA ALA A 366 -29.78 -14.82 -52.13
C ALA A 366 -28.45 -15.49 -52.52
N VAL A 367 -27.96 -16.44 -51.70
CA VAL A 367 -27.42 -17.77 -52.11
C VAL A 367 -27.37 -18.70 -50.87
N LYS A 368 -27.70 -19.98 -51.09
CA LYS A 368 -27.71 -21.14 -50.18
C LYS A 368 -26.34 -21.48 -49.55
N SER A 369 -26.35 -22.16 -48.40
CA SER A 369 -25.31 -23.14 -48.05
C SER A 369 -25.89 -24.31 -47.23
N ASN A 370 -25.73 -25.51 -47.77
CA ASN A 370 -25.91 -26.81 -47.12
C ASN A 370 -24.75 -27.11 -46.15
N GLY A 371 -25.03 -27.93 -45.12
CA GLY A 371 -24.24 -29.16 -44.90
C GLY A 371 -23.35 -29.26 -43.66
N TYR A 372 -23.58 -30.36 -42.94
CA TYR A 372 -22.67 -31.17 -42.09
C TYR A 372 -22.62 -30.95 -40.56
N ASP A 373 -23.31 -31.89 -39.89
CA ASP A 373 -22.85 -32.83 -38.86
C ASP A 373 -21.95 -32.35 -37.71
N SER A 374 -22.40 -32.60 -36.47
CA SER A 374 -21.74 -33.60 -35.63
C SER A 374 -22.56 -33.90 -34.37
N GLU A 375 -22.97 -35.15 -34.30
CA GLU A 375 -23.51 -35.92 -33.19
C GLU A 375 -22.44 -36.10 -32.09
N TYR A 376 -22.81 -35.98 -30.81
CA TYR A 376 -22.08 -36.61 -29.70
C TYR A 376 -23.11 -37.27 -28.79
N GLY A 377 -23.15 -38.61 -28.90
CA GLY A 377 -23.92 -39.50 -28.05
C GLY A 377 -23.34 -39.61 -26.65
N GLY A 378 -24.22 -39.96 -25.70
CA GLY A 378 -23.90 -40.15 -24.30
C GLY A 378 -23.76 -41.62 -23.88
N SER A 379 -23.80 -41.78 -22.55
CA SER A 379 -23.69 -43.00 -21.75
C SER A 379 -22.32 -43.66 -21.81
N GLY A 380 -21.70 -44.09 -20.71
CA GLY A 380 -22.17 -44.43 -19.38
C GLY A 380 -21.27 -45.59 -18.96
N ASP A 381 -20.85 -45.65 -17.69
CA ASP A 381 -20.90 -46.91 -16.93
C ASP A 381 -20.36 -46.73 -15.51
N GLU A 382 -21.11 -47.36 -14.64
CA GLU A 382 -21.01 -47.46 -13.20
C GLU A 382 -20.31 -48.78 -12.85
N LYS A 383 -19.39 -48.75 -11.88
CA LYS A 383 -19.14 -49.84 -10.94
C LYS A 383 -18.60 -49.28 -9.63
#